data_AF-A0A1Y5MQY4-F1
#
_entry.id   AF-A0A1Y5MQY4-F1
#
_cell.length_a   1.000
_cell.length_b   1.000
_cell.length_c   1.000
_cell.angle_alpha   90.00
_cell.angle_beta   90.00
_cell.angle_gamma   90.00
#
_symmetry.space_group_name_H-M   'P 1'
#
loop_
_entity.id
_entity.type
_entity.pdbx_description
1 polymer ?
#
loop_
_entity_poly.entity_id
_entity_poly.type
_entity_poly.pdbx_seq_one_letter_code
_entity_poly.pdbx_strand_id
1 'polypeptide(L)'
;MLVRLIVICLFAINAFGCALCSLYSPTAHVSVKFDSNENNITTIAFSWTFSQNFSELMRQNFDLNQDEKIDESEIKKIRLNLLDYLVPRHYLTNIEYFYKDENATKLELNLKKYKLYFDEGRLKFDVSFKTNLLIKDGFVVSVEMDDKEGYFNFKFTQNNAFLVSDQFWTIPNPNANLIFFTFSSKAAAKAHNEKPALKELLKEPNSVNFEDENLSQVDKIDEAKFDLVSKTSLNMLDRLKQILRNFDQKSPLTLLFLALISFGYGFLHAASAGHGKVLTSSYFAATGGSYAKAFFFSLKIGFLHVVGAFIFVLASFMILREISNDLTKDTASVTTAFSGVIIFFVAIFMLYKKVKIYLSSKKELSKFYIFSSSLSQNLSKNTKFTSDCGCNICTTKKPKSKEEWLVAAAAALIPCPGTILVFVLANELGSYFAGVISGLFMALGMSAVIFLAAVFGAKINESTNIKLKKFKIYAEFMALSVMLWLGLFIFTTTFTQKSLF
;
A
#
# COMPACT_ATOMS: atom_id res chain seq x y z
N MET A 1 -31.93 6.77 0.25
CA MET A 1 -31.48 5.39 0.54
C MET A 1 -30.31 4.99 -0.37
N LEU A 2 -30.42 5.20 -1.69
CA LEU A 2 -29.39 4.93 -2.69
C LEU A 2 -28.02 5.58 -2.39
N VAL A 3 -27.99 6.87 -2.06
CA VAL A 3 -26.74 7.60 -1.71
C VAL A 3 -26.07 7.03 -0.44
N ARG A 4 -26.86 6.60 0.55
CA ARG A 4 -26.33 5.94 1.76
C ARG A 4 -25.75 4.57 1.44
N LEU A 5 -26.39 3.80 0.54
CA LEU A 5 -25.94 2.48 0.12
C LEU A 5 -24.63 2.56 -0.70
N ILE A 6 -24.56 3.50 -1.65
CA ILE A 6 -23.37 3.77 -2.46
C ILE A 6 -22.18 4.17 -1.57
N VAL A 7 -22.42 5.01 -0.57
CA VAL A 7 -21.35 5.48 0.34
C VAL A 7 -20.91 4.41 1.34
N ILE A 8 -21.82 3.55 1.82
CA ILE A 8 -21.47 2.40 2.67
C ILE A 8 -20.67 1.36 1.86
N CYS A 9 -21.03 1.11 0.60
CA CYS A 9 -20.24 0.26 -0.31
C CYS A 9 -18.84 0.86 -0.57
N LEU A 10 -18.73 2.17 -0.81
CA LEU A 10 -17.43 2.84 -0.98
C LEU A 10 -16.55 2.80 0.29
N PHE A 11 -17.16 2.72 1.48
CA PHE A 11 -16.44 2.60 2.75
C PHE A 11 -15.99 1.16 3.03
N ALA A 12 -16.81 0.16 2.69
CA ALA A 12 -16.48 -1.26 2.88
C ALA A 12 -15.30 -1.71 1.99
N ILE A 13 -15.14 -1.10 0.82
CA ILE A 13 -14.05 -1.41 -0.12
C ILE A 13 -12.70 -0.80 0.31
N ASN A 14 -12.68 0.18 1.23
CA ASN A 14 -11.49 0.99 1.54
C ASN A 14 -11.08 1.00 3.03
N ALA A 15 -11.66 0.12 3.85
CA ALA A 15 -11.40 0.08 5.30
C ALA A 15 -10.06 -0.57 5.69
N PHE A 16 -9.37 -1.22 4.74
CA PHE A 16 -8.00 -1.69 4.94
C PHE A 16 -7.04 -0.60 4.48
N GLY A 17 -6.63 0.22 5.46
CA GLY A 17 -5.66 1.29 5.29
C GLY A 17 -4.30 0.70 4.93
N CYS A 18 -4.12 0.50 3.62
CA CYS A 18 -2.88 0.49 2.85
C CYS A 18 -3.20 -0.04 1.44
N ALA A 19 -4.25 0.42 0.76
CA ALA A 19 -4.47 -0.04 -0.62
C ALA A 19 -3.27 0.31 -1.50
N LEU A 20 -2.60 1.45 -1.30
CA LEU A 20 -1.33 1.73 -1.99
C LEU A 20 -0.24 0.70 -1.64
N CYS A 21 -0.03 0.35 -0.35
CA CYS A 21 0.98 -0.66 0.02
C CYS A 21 0.59 -2.09 -0.35
N SER A 22 -0.70 -2.42 -0.49
CA SER A 22 -1.16 -3.72 -1.02
C SER A 22 -1.24 -3.73 -2.56
N LEU A 23 -1.32 -2.57 -3.22
CA LEU A 23 -1.15 -2.41 -4.66
C LEU A 23 0.32 -2.62 -5.07
N TYR A 24 1.27 -2.45 -4.14
CA TYR A 24 2.70 -2.60 -4.38
C TYR A 24 3.23 -4.05 -4.28
N SER A 25 2.41 -5.05 -3.97
CA SER A 25 2.81 -6.47 -4.00
C SER A 25 2.46 -7.09 -5.35
N PRO A 26 3.30 -6.93 -6.40
CA PRO A 26 3.01 -7.45 -7.72
C PRO A 26 2.93 -8.98 -7.71
N THR A 27 2.22 -9.52 -8.69
CA THR A 27 2.27 -10.95 -8.98
C THR A 27 3.36 -11.19 -10.02
N ALA A 28 4.42 -11.89 -9.64
CA ALA A 28 5.43 -12.42 -10.55
C ALA A 28 4.90 -13.71 -11.18
N HIS A 29 4.69 -13.66 -12.49
CA HIS A 29 4.32 -14.84 -13.28
C HIS A 29 5.57 -15.58 -13.69
N VAL A 30 5.74 -16.79 -13.18
CA VAL A 30 7.00 -17.52 -13.29
C VAL A 30 6.87 -18.63 -14.33
N SER A 31 7.81 -18.66 -15.26
CA SER A 31 8.10 -19.81 -16.09
C SER A 31 9.47 -20.40 -15.74
N VAL A 32 9.60 -21.71 -15.89
CA VAL A 32 10.79 -22.50 -15.56
C VAL A 32 11.29 -23.20 -16.82
N LYS A 33 12.60 -23.18 -17.02
CA LYS A 33 13.27 -23.91 -18.09
C LYS A 33 14.39 -24.76 -17.50
N PHE A 34 14.48 -25.99 -17.98
CA PHE A 34 15.57 -26.92 -17.64
C PHE A 34 16.51 -27.02 -18.83
N ASP A 35 17.77 -26.61 -18.65
CA ASP A 35 18.82 -26.86 -19.64
C ASP A 35 19.56 -28.14 -19.24
N SER A 36 19.47 -29.16 -20.09
CA SER A 36 20.12 -30.45 -19.87
C SER A 36 21.32 -30.66 -20.79
N ASN A 37 22.27 -31.46 -20.32
CA ASN A 37 23.26 -32.10 -21.18
C ASN A 37 23.05 -33.61 -21.05
N GLU A 38 22.66 -34.26 -22.16
CA GLU A 38 22.19 -35.64 -22.17
C GLU A 38 21.05 -35.87 -21.16
N ASN A 39 21.30 -36.63 -20.09
CA ASN A 39 20.31 -36.95 -19.06
C ASN A 39 20.59 -36.24 -17.75
N ASN A 40 21.32 -35.13 -17.77
CA ASN A 40 21.67 -34.38 -16.58
C ASN A 40 21.21 -32.93 -16.71
N ILE A 41 20.36 -32.47 -15.79
CA ILE A 41 19.98 -31.07 -15.71
C ILE A 41 21.18 -30.31 -15.18
N THR A 42 21.72 -29.42 -16.01
CA THR A 42 22.89 -28.60 -15.66
C THR A 42 22.48 -27.23 -15.14
N THR A 43 21.31 -26.74 -15.54
CA THR A 43 20.79 -25.42 -15.15
C THR A 43 19.27 -25.44 -15.05
N ILE A 44 18.75 -24.82 -13.99
CA ILE A 44 17.33 -24.49 -13.85
C ILE A 44 17.23 -22.97 -13.98
N ALA A 45 16.48 -22.49 -14.96
CA ALA A 45 16.28 -21.07 -15.23
C ALA A 45 14.82 -20.69 -14.93
N PHE A 46 14.64 -19.55 -14.28
CA PHE A 46 13.37 -18.96 -13.92
C PHE A 46 13.26 -17.61 -14.61
N SER A 47 12.10 -17.34 -15.22
CA SER A 47 11.77 -16.06 -15.81
C SER A 47 10.52 -15.51 -15.14
N TRP A 48 10.68 -14.40 -14.41
CA TRP A 48 9.58 -13.69 -13.76
C TRP A 48 9.09 -12.62 -14.71
N THR A 49 7.81 -12.67 -15.05
CA THR A 49 7.13 -11.66 -15.85
C THR A 49 6.13 -10.91 -14.98
N PHE A 50 6.24 -9.59 -14.96
CA PHE A 50 5.32 -8.73 -14.23
C PHE A 50 4.21 -8.17 -15.13
N SER A 51 3.10 -7.73 -14.52
CA SER A 51 2.01 -7.06 -15.24
C SER A 51 2.45 -5.74 -15.85
N GLN A 52 1.76 -5.34 -16.90
CA GLN A 52 2.05 -4.08 -17.60
C GLN A 52 1.84 -2.87 -16.69
N ASN A 53 0.79 -2.88 -15.86
CA ASN A 53 0.53 -1.81 -14.89
C ASN A 53 1.68 -1.65 -13.87
N PHE A 54 2.19 -2.76 -13.33
CA PHE A 54 3.31 -2.71 -12.40
C PHE A 54 4.60 -2.27 -13.10
N SER A 55 4.83 -2.76 -14.31
CA SER A 55 6.00 -2.39 -15.11
C SER A 55 6.01 -0.90 -15.43
N GLU A 56 4.85 -0.33 -15.77
CA GLU A 56 4.68 1.09 -16.02
C GLU A 56 4.87 1.92 -14.75
N LEU A 57 4.36 1.46 -13.60
CA LEU A 57 4.60 2.11 -12.32
C LEU A 57 6.09 2.12 -11.95
N MET A 58 6.79 1.00 -12.16
CA MET A 58 8.24 0.92 -11.96
C MET A 58 8.98 1.86 -12.90
N ARG A 59 8.61 1.90 -14.19
CA ARG A 59 9.16 2.85 -15.14
C ARG A 59 8.95 4.29 -14.66
N GLN A 60 7.73 4.67 -14.29
CA GLN A 60 7.45 6.03 -13.80
C GLN A 60 8.24 6.42 -12.55
N ASN A 61 8.57 5.47 -11.67
CA ASN A 61 9.30 5.76 -10.43
C ASN A 61 10.82 5.83 -10.61
N PHE A 62 11.37 5.14 -11.63
CA PHE A 62 12.81 4.96 -11.81
C PHE A 62 13.36 5.52 -13.13
N ASP A 63 12.50 5.98 -14.04
CA ASP A 63 12.84 6.86 -15.17
C ASP A 63 13.16 8.25 -14.62
N LEU A 64 14.41 8.45 -14.22
CA LEU A 64 14.91 9.67 -13.60
C LEU A 64 15.16 10.74 -14.68
N ASN A 65 15.62 10.31 -15.86
CA ASN A 65 15.91 11.21 -16.98
C ASN A 65 14.64 11.57 -17.81
N GLN A 66 13.54 10.84 -17.59
CA GLN A 66 12.22 11.01 -18.20
C GLN A 66 12.20 10.82 -19.72
N ASP A 67 13.08 9.99 -20.26
CA ASP A 67 13.13 9.67 -21.69
C ASP A 67 12.12 8.59 -22.12
N GLU A 68 11.23 8.21 -21.19
CA GLU A 68 10.22 7.15 -21.32
C GLU A 68 10.82 5.74 -21.45
N LYS A 69 12.14 5.61 -21.30
CA LYS A 69 12.88 4.36 -21.29
C LYS A 69 13.55 4.20 -19.93
N ILE A 70 14.10 3.02 -19.69
CA ILE A 70 14.92 2.77 -18.52
C ILE A 70 16.30 2.40 -19.02
N ASP A 71 17.27 3.28 -18.77
CA ASP A 71 18.63 3.04 -19.17
C ASP A 71 19.36 2.05 -18.23
N GLU A 72 20.55 1.61 -18.60
CA GLU A 72 21.34 0.67 -17.80
C GLU A 72 21.70 1.23 -16.41
N SER A 73 21.82 2.55 -16.27
CA SER A 73 22.14 3.18 -14.98
C SER A 73 20.94 3.18 -14.03
N GLU A 74 19.73 3.35 -14.57
CA GLU A 74 18.46 3.30 -13.86
C GLU A 74 18.07 1.85 -13.51
N ILE A 75 18.15 0.92 -14.47
CA ILE A 75 17.99 -0.52 -14.20
C ILE A 75 18.99 -0.99 -13.15
N LYS A 76 20.24 -0.49 -13.15
CA LYS A 76 21.23 -0.86 -12.14
C LYS A 76 20.77 -0.49 -10.73
N LYS A 77 20.13 0.68 -10.52
CA LYS A 77 19.59 1.07 -9.21
C LYS A 77 18.46 0.13 -8.76
N ILE A 78 17.52 -0.17 -9.65
CA ILE A 78 16.41 -1.11 -9.36
C ILE A 78 16.99 -2.49 -9.00
N ARG A 79 17.95 -2.95 -9.81
CA ARG A 79 18.58 -4.26 -9.65
C ARG A 79 19.36 -4.38 -8.34
N LEU A 80 20.08 -3.35 -7.91
CA LEU A 80 20.78 -3.37 -6.62
C LEU A 80 19.79 -3.52 -5.46
N ASN A 81 18.75 -2.68 -5.43
CA ASN A 81 17.71 -2.76 -4.40
C ASN A 81 16.98 -4.11 -4.39
N LEU A 82 16.70 -4.67 -5.57
CA LEU A 82 16.08 -5.98 -5.71
C LEU A 82 17.01 -7.10 -5.19
N LEU A 83 18.29 -7.08 -5.54
CA LEU A 83 19.24 -8.11 -5.13
C LEU A 83 19.56 -8.07 -3.64
N ASP A 84 19.63 -6.89 -3.04
CA ASP A 84 19.78 -6.73 -1.58
C ASP A 84 18.65 -7.43 -0.83
N TYR A 85 17.46 -7.49 -1.43
CA TYR A 85 16.32 -8.22 -0.89
C TYR A 85 16.37 -9.73 -1.19
N LEU A 86 16.63 -10.10 -2.44
CA LEU A 86 16.54 -11.48 -2.94
C LEU A 86 17.70 -12.38 -2.49
N VAL A 87 18.94 -11.88 -2.52
CA VAL A 87 20.14 -12.71 -2.28
C VAL A 87 20.14 -13.34 -0.89
N PRO A 88 19.89 -12.61 0.22
CA PRO A 88 19.84 -13.20 1.56
C PRO A 88 18.70 -14.21 1.73
N ARG A 89 17.70 -14.20 0.83
CA ARG A 89 16.51 -15.04 0.86
C ARG A 89 16.53 -16.13 -0.22
N HIS A 90 17.71 -16.44 -0.76
CA HIS A 90 17.88 -17.46 -1.80
C HIS A 90 16.94 -17.25 -3.00
N TYR A 91 16.76 -16.00 -3.41
CA TYR A 91 15.88 -15.60 -4.51
C TYR A 91 14.42 -16.04 -4.33
N LEU A 92 13.98 -16.16 -3.07
CA LEU A 92 12.61 -16.57 -2.72
C LEU A 92 12.24 -17.92 -3.34
N THR A 93 13.22 -18.78 -3.60
CA THR A 93 13.06 -20.05 -4.31
C THR A 93 13.50 -21.20 -3.41
N ASN A 94 12.66 -22.22 -3.27
CA ASN A 94 13.00 -23.50 -2.66
C ASN A 94 12.82 -24.59 -3.72
N ILE A 95 13.87 -25.39 -3.94
CA ILE A 95 13.84 -26.48 -4.92
C ILE A 95 14.08 -27.78 -4.17
N GLU A 96 13.18 -28.73 -4.38
CA GLU A 96 13.26 -30.07 -3.83
C GLU A 96 13.12 -31.09 -4.95
N TYR A 97 13.75 -32.24 -4.81
CA TYR A 97 13.62 -33.32 -5.77
C TYR A 97 13.45 -34.66 -5.07
N PHE A 98 12.72 -35.55 -5.71
CA PHE A 98 12.50 -36.91 -5.22
C PHE A 98 12.27 -37.86 -6.39
N TYR A 99 12.44 -39.15 -6.10
CA TYR A 99 12.17 -40.22 -7.03
C TYR A 99 11.19 -41.20 -6.42
N LYS A 100 10.00 -41.34 -7.03
CA LYS A 100 8.91 -42.21 -6.53
C LYS A 100 8.58 -41.92 -5.05
N ASP A 101 8.63 -42.93 -4.18
CA ASP A 101 8.26 -42.85 -2.77
C ASP A 101 9.43 -42.46 -1.84
N GLU A 102 10.55 -41.98 -2.41
CA GLU A 102 11.69 -41.49 -1.62
C GLU A 102 11.38 -40.13 -0.98
N ASN A 103 12.06 -39.85 0.15
CA ASN A 103 11.96 -38.55 0.81
C ASN A 103 12.52 -37.44 -0.08
N ALA A 104 11.84 -36.30 -0.09
CA ALA A 104 12.30 -35.11 -0.81
C ALA A 104 13.66 -34.62 -0.28
N THR A 105 14.59 -34.41 -1.21
CA THR A 105 15.90 -33.84 -0.94
C THR A 105 15.94 -32.40 -1.42
N LYS A 106 16.34 -31.49 -0.53
CA LYS A 106 16.48 -30.08 -0.86
C LYS A 106 17.73 -29.84 -1.71
N LEU A 107 17.58 -29.09 -2.78
CA LEU A 107 18.68 -28.68 -3.66
C LEU A 107 19.30 -27.37 -3.17
N GLU A 108 20.62 -27.36 -3.00
CA GLU A 108 21.35 -26.11 -2.74
C GLU A 108 21.42 -25.25 -4.00
N LEU A 109 21.02 -23.98 -3.87
CA LEU A 109 20.96 -23.05 -4.99
C LEU A 109 22.31 -22.40 -5.24
N ASN A 110 22.94 -22.73 -6.38
CA ASN A 110 24.16 -22.10 -6.82
C ASN A 110 23.89 -21.17 -8.01
N LEU A 111 23.97 -19.86 -7.80
CA LEU A 111 23.67 -18.85 -8.82
C LEU A 111 24.60 -18.98 -10.04
N LYS A 112 24.00 -19.07 -11.24
CA LYS A 112 24.73 -19.04 -12.51
C LYS A 112 24.74 -17.64 -13.12
N LYS A 113 23.55 -17.04 -13.28
CA LYS A 113 23.34 -15.73 -13.89
C LYS A 113 21.98 -15.19 -13.46
N TYR A 114 21.86 -13.86 -13.51
CA TYR A 114 20.58 -13.16 -13.39
C TYR A 114 20.57 -11.96 -14.32
N LYS A 115 19.38 -11.51 -14.72
CA LYS A 115 19.19 -10.33 -15.55
C LYS A 115 17.85 -9.68 -15.22
N LEU A 116 17.89 -8.38 -14.90
CA LEU A 116 16.69 -7.54 -14.81
C LEU A 116 16.64 -6.67 -16.07
N TYR A 117 15.51 -6.66 -16.77
CA TYR A 117 15.37 -5.91 -18.01
C TYR A 117 13.91 -5.58 -18.30
N PHE A 118 13.69 -4.62 -19.21
CA PHE A 118 12.39 -4.37 -19.81
C PHE A 118 12.33 -5.01 -21.19
N ASP A 119 11.22 -5.68 -21.49
CA ASP A 119 10.95 -6.33 -22.76
C ASP A 119 9.51 -6.01 -23.17
N GLU A 120 9.34 -5.39 -24.34
CA GLU A 120 8.04 -4.89 -24.82
C GLU A 120 7.28 -4.04 -23.76
N GLY A 121 8.02 -3.26 -22.97
CA GLY A 121 7.46 -2.43 -21.89
C GLY A 121 7.12 -3.17 -20.59
N ARG A 122 7.44 -4.47 -20.48
CA ARG A 122 7.26 -5.26 -19.27
C ARG A 122 8.56 -5.51 -18.55
N LEU A 123 8.55 -5.34 -17.24
CA LEU A 123 9.66 -5.72 -16.38
C LEU A 123 9.76 -7.24 -16.35
N LYS A 124 10.97 -7.75 -16.58
CA LYS A 124 11.30 -9.18 -16.47
C LYS A 124 12.53 -9.37 -15.62
N PHE A 125 12.50 -10.40 -14.78
CA PHE A 125 13.64 -10.82 -13.98
C PHE A 125 13.95 -12.29 -14.26
N ASP A 126 15.08 -12.52 -14.92
CA ASP A 126 15.60 -13.85 -15.16
C ASP A 126 16.63 -14.20 -14.08
N VAL A 127 16.53 -15.40 -13.53
CA VAL A 127 17.54 -15.96 -12.62
C VAL A 127 17.73 -17.43 -12.94
N SER A 128 18.97 -17.90 -12.93
CA SER A 128 19.26 -19.32 -13.18
C SER A 128 20.28 -19.88 -12.23
N PHE A 129 20.08 -21.12 -11.82
CA PHE A 129 20.92 -21.85 -10.88
C PHE A 129 21.60 -23.03 -11.55
N LYS A 130 22.89 -23.23 -11.26
CA LYS A 130 23.64 -24.43 -11.66
C LYS A 130 23.16 -25.61 -10.84
N THR A 131 23.06 -26.76 -11.49
CA THR A 131 22.66 -28.01 -10.86
C THR A 131 23.33 -29.19 -11.56
N ASN A 132 23.16 -30.38 -10.98
CA ASN A 132 23.72 -31.63 -11.47
C ASN A 132 22.73 -32.76 -11.12
N LEU A 133 21.52 -32.68 -11.67
CA LEU A 133 20.44 -33.64 -11.40
C LEU A 133 20.29 -34.64 -12.54
N LEU A 134 20.49 -35.92 -12.23
CA LEU A 134 20.37 -36.99 -13.20
C LEU A 134 18.89 -37.37 -13.40
N ILE A 135 18.41 -37.16 -14.62
CA ILE A 135 17.02 -37.37 -15.02
C ILE A 135 16.75 -38.87 -15.19
N LYS A 136 15.63 -39.33 -14.64
CA LYS A 136 15.09 -40.67 -14.81
C LYS A 136 13.57 -40.59 -14.97
N ASP A 137 12.96 -41.61 -15.56
CA ASP A 137 11.50 -41.67 -15.69
C ASP A 137 10.83 -41.74 -14.31
N GLY A 138 9.93 -40.80 -14.04
CA GLY A 138 9.27 -40.62 -12.74
C GLY A 138 10.08 -39.78 -11.73
N PHE A 139 11.19 -39.17 -12.14
CA PHE A 139 11.87 -38.16 -11.35
C PHE A 139 11.00 -36.91 -11.24
N VAL A 140 10.93 -36.32 -10.03
CA VAL A 140 10.11 -35.14 -9.78
C VAL A 140 10.98 -34.03 -9.19
N VAL A 141 10.86 -32.83 -9.76
CA VAL A 141 11.42 -31.60 -9.20
C VAL A 141 10.26 -30.72 -8.77
N SER A 142 10.21 -30.41 -7.48
CA SER A 142 9.28 -29.44 -6.91
C SER A 142 9.97 -28.09 -6.77
N VAL A 143 9.29 -27.04 -7.22
CA VAL A 143 9.76 -25.66 -7.04
C VAL A 143 8.68 -24.88 -6.31
N GLU A 144 9.02 -24.35 -5.16
CA GLU A 144 8.22 -23.41 -4.40
C GLU A 144 8.86 -22.03 -4.49
N MET A 145 8.04 -21.01 -4.75
CA MET A 145 8.45 -19.62 -4.64
C MET A 145 7.56 -18.88 -3.67
N ASP A 146 8.14 -18.36 -2.58
CA ASP A 146 7.37 -17.73 -1.52
C ASP A 146 8.11 -16.53 -0.95
N ASP A 147 7.35 -15.46 -0.69
CA ASP A 147 7.85 -14.23 -0.09
C ASP A 147 7.13 -13.97 1.24
N LYS A 148 7.79 -14.32 2.34
CA LYS A 148 7.22 -14.25 3.68
C LYS A 148 6.91 -12.82 4.11
N GLU A 149 7.61 -11.85 3.55
CA GLU A 149 7.42 -10.42 3.81
C GLU A 149 6.36 -9.78 2.91
N GLY A 150 5.88 -10.51 1.88
CA GLY A 150 4.76 -10.10 1.05
C GLY A 150 5.06 -8.96 0.09
N TYR A 151 6.31 -8.76 -0.32
CA TYR A 151 6.66 -7.83 -1.40
C TYR A 151 6.33 -8.40 -2.78
N PHE A 152 6.34 -9.73 -2.94
CA PHE A 152 6.01 -10.42 -4.19
C PHE A 152 4.99 -11.53 -3.95
N ASN A 153 4.05 -11.68 -4.88
CA ASN A 153 3.25 -12.89 -5.01
C ASN A 153 3.76 -13.71 -6.20
N PHE A 154 3.78 -15.03 -6.12
CA PHE A 154 4.23 -15.88 -7.22
C PHE A 154 3.11 -16.72 -7.80
N LYS A 155 3.11 -16.85 -9.13
CA LYS A 155 2.19 -17.76 -9.83
C LYS A 155 2.90 -18.43 -11.01
N PHE A 156 2.95 -19.75 -11.00
CA PHE A 156 3.44 -20.49 -12.16
C PHE A 156 2.41 -20.53 -13.29
N THR A 157 2.86 -20.30 -14.53
CA THR A 157 1.99 -20.21 -15.72
C THR A 157 2.10 -21.39 -16.67
N GLN A 158 3.08 -22.28 -16.48
CA GLN A 158 3.34 -23.40 -17.38
C GLN A 158 2.41 -24.57 -17.10
N ASN A 159 1.53 -24.88 -18.06
CA ASN A 159 0.65 -26.05 -18.02
C ASN A 159 1.02 -27.11 -19.06
N ASN A 160 1.70 -26.73 -20.14
CA ASN A 160 1.99 -27.65 -21.22
C ASN A 160 3.32 -28.37 -20.97
N ALA A 161 3.34 -29.66 -21.27
CA ALA A 161 4.57 -30.45 -21.24
C ALA A 161 5.55 -29.96 -22.31
N PHE A 162 6.83 -29.85 -21.97
CA PHE A 162 7.88 -29.39 -22.86
C PHE A 162 9.11 -30.32 -22.86
N LEU A 163 9.91 -30.25 -23.93
CA LEU A 163 11.09 -31.08 -24.10
C LEU A 163 12.23 -30.58 -23.21
N VAL A 164 12.92 -31.49 -22.50
CA VAL A 164 14.11 -31.17 -21.69
C VAL A 164 15.36 -31.83 -22.23
N SER A 165 15.27 -33.07 -22.69
CA SER A 165 16.34 -33.79 -23.39
C SER A 165 15.75 -34.66 -24.50
N ASP A 166 16.59 -35.23 -25.36
CA ASP A 166 16.15 -36.09 -26.47
C ASP A 166 15.26 -37.27 -26.02
N GLN A 167 15.39 -37.69 -24.76
CA GLN A 167 14.64 -38.82 -24.19
C GLN A 167 13.53 -38.40 -23.22
N PHE A 168 13.62 -37.21 -22.62
CA PHE A 168 12.75 -36.81 -21.51
C PHE A 168 11.98 -35.51 -21.79
N TRP A 169 10.69 -35.59 -21.51
CA TRP A 169 9.76 -34.47 -21.43
C TRP A 169 9.47 -34.16 -19.97
N THR A 170 9.23 -32.90 -19.67
CA THR A 170 8.74 -32.48 -18.36
C THR A 170 7.25 -32.20 -18.42
N ILE A 171 6.53 -32.69 -17.42
CA ILE A 171 5.10 -32.55 -17.24
C ILE A 171 4.89 -31.63 -16.03
N PRO A 172 4.52 -30.36 -16.25
CA PRO A 172 4.27 -29.43 -15.15
C PRO A 172 2.88 -29.65 -14.52
N ASN A 173 2.82 -29.55 -13.20
CA ASN A 173 1.59 -29.51 -12.43
C ASN A 173 1.64 -28.30 -11.46
N PRO A 174 1.23 -27.10 -11.94
CA PRO A 174 1.26 -25.90 -11.13
C PRO A 174 0.12 -25.85 -10.10
N ASN A 175 0.46 -25.40 -8.90
CA ASN A 175 -0.45 -25.10 -7.81
C ASN A 175 -0.08 -23.75 -7.18
N ALA A 176 -0.58 -22.67 -7.79
CA ALA A 176 -0.26 -21.28 -7.42
C ALA A 176 1.24 -20.98 -7.40
N ASN A 177 1.85 -20.90 -6.22
CA ASN A 177 3.24 -20.56 -5.98
C ASN A 177 4.16 -21.79 -5.83
N LEU A 178 3.60 -22.98 -6.02
CA LEU A 178 4.28 -24.28 -6.05
C LEU A 178 4.07 -24.93 -7.42
N ILE A 179 5.07 -25.59 -7.97
CA ILE A 179 4.92 -26.39 -9.19
C ILE A 179 5.71 -27.69 -9.07
N PHE A 180 5.11 -28.77 -9.56
CA PHE A 180 5.79 -30.06 -9.68
C PHE A 180 6.11 -30.34 -11.14
N PHE A 181 7.36 -30.69 -11.42
CA PHE A 181 7.83 -31.09 -12.74
C PHE A 181 8.16 -32.58 -12.71
N THR A 182 7.31 -33.38 -13.36
CA THR A 182 7.53 -34.81 -13.51
C THR A 182 8.22 -35.09 -14.84
N PHE A 183 9.39 -35.71 -14.80
CA PHE A 183 10.15 -36.08 -16.00
C PHE A 183 9.71 -37.46 -16.48
N SER A 184 9.26 -37.54 -17.73
CA SER A 184 8.78 -38.79 -18.31
C SER A 184 8.92 -38.83 -19.84
N SER A 185 8.36 -39.87 -20.46
CA SER A 185 8.41 -40.12 -21.89
C SER A 185 7.55 -39.14 -22.70
N LYS A 186 7.86 -39.04 -24.00
CA LYS A 186 7.06 -38.29 -24.99
C LYS A 186 5.58 -38.71 -25.02
N ALA A 187 5.30 -40.01 -24.82
CA ALA A 187 3.94 -40.52 -24.81
C ALA A 187 3.13 -39.98 -23.63
N ALA A 188 3.73 -39.94 -22.44
CA ALA A 188 3.11 -39.36 -21.25
C ALA A 188 2.87 -37.85 -21.39
N ALA A 189 3.83 -37.12 -21.98
CA ALA A 189 3.68 -35.70 -22.27
C ALA A 189 2.53 -35.39 -23.24
N LYS A 190 2.39 -36.19 -24.31
CA LYS A 190 1.28 -36.06 -25.25
C LYS A 190 -0.07 -36.31 -24.56
N ALA A 191 -0.16 -37.39 -23.78
CA ALA A 191 -1.37 -37.72 -23.02
C ALA A 191 -1.72 -36.65 -21.97
N HIS A 192 -0.74 -35.94 -21.41
CA HIS A 192 -0.98 -34.82 -20.50
C HIS A 192 -1.60 -33.63 -21.23
N ASN A 193 -1.01 -33.23 -22.36
CA ASN A 193 -1.46 -32.06 -23.12
C ASN A 193 -2.84 -32.27 -23.78
N GLU A 194 -3.23 -33.52 -24.04
CA GLU A 194 -4.55 -33.87 -24.58
C GLU A 194 -5.66 -33.92 -23.50
N LYS A 195 -5.33 -33.82 -22.20
CA LYS A 195 -6.36 -33.75 -21.16
C LYS A 195 -7.07 -32.40 -21.23
N PRO A 196 -8.41 -32.37 -21.32
CA PRO A 196 -9.15 -31.13 -21.33
C PRO A 196 -8.91 -30.37 -20.02
N ALA A 197 -8.76 -29.06 -20.12
CA ALA A 197 -8.56 -28.24 -18.92
C ALA A 197 -9.81 -28.36 -18.03
N LEU A 198 -9.63 -28.34 -16.70
CA LEU A 198 -10.74 -28.44 -15.74
C LEU A 198 -11.88 -27.43 -16.03
N LYS A 199 -11.54 -26.29 -16.65
CA LYS A 199 -12.48 -25.25 -17.04
C LYS A 199 -13.28 -25.55 -18.32
N GLU A 200 -12.77 -26.39 -19.22
CA GLU A 200 -13.55 -26.89 -20.37
C GLU A 200 -14.61 -27.91 -19.92
N LEU A 201 -14.34 -28.61 -18.81
CA LEU A 201 -15.27 -29.53 -18.16
C LEU A 201 -16.34 -28.79 -17.32
N LEU A 202 -16.01 -27.59 -16.83
CA LEU A 202 -16.93 -26.69 -16.12
C LEU A 202 -17.52 -25.67 -17.09
N LYS A 203 -18.64 -26.01 -17.74
CA LYS A 203 -19.41 -25.09 -18.61
C LYS A 203 -19.96 -23.89 -17.80
N GLU A 204 -19.14 -22.90 -17.50
CA GLU A 204 -19.59 -21.60 -17.02
C GLU A 204 -19.86 -20.67 -18.22
N PRO A 205 -21.00 -19.94 -18.23
CA PRO A 205 -21.31 -19.01 -19.30
C PRO A 205 -20.50 -17.74 -19.07
N ASN A 206 -19.28 -17.70 -19.63
CA ASN A 206 -18.45 -16.54 -20.01
C ASN A 206 -16.95 -16.80 -19.76
N SER A 207 -16.36 -17.79 -20.43
CA SER A 207 -14.91 -17.86 -20.52
C SER A 207 -14.42 -18.10 -21.94
N VAL A 208 -13.72 -17.09 -22.42
CA VAL A 208 -13.01 -16.95 -23.69
C VAL A 208 -11.95 -18.04 -23.87
N ASN A 209 -11.77 -18.47 -25.13
CA ASN A 209 -10.88 -19.53 -25.62
C ASN A 209 -9.47 -19.53 -24.99
N PHE A 210 -8.99 -20.73 -24.68
CA PHE A 210 -7.71 -21.05 -24.03
C PHE A 210 -6.66 -21.52 -25.03
N GLU A 211 -6.39 -20.72 -26.05
CA GLU A 211 -5.21 -20.89 -26.88
C GLU A 211 -4.42 -19.58 -26.84
N ASP A 212 -3.09 -19.72 -26.71
CA ASP A 212 -2.07 -18.73 -26.38
C ASP A 212 -1.81 -18.47 -24.89
N GLU A 213 -0.53 -18.61 -24.53
CA GLU A 213 0.15 -18.22 -23.28
C GLU A 213 0.11 -16.69 -23.06
N ASN A 214 -1.09 -16.13 -23.12
CA ASN A 214 -1.27 -14.73 -23.45
C ASN A 214 -1.05 -13.85 -22.21
N LEU A 215 -0.06 -12.98 -22.33
CA LEU A 215 0.29 -11.83 -21.47
C LEU A 215 -0.93 -11.04 -20.94
N SER A 216 -2.08 -11.13 -21.61
CA SER A 216 -3.37 -10.56 -21.18
C SER A 216 -3.95 -11.18 -19.90
N GLN A 217 -3.61 -12.43 -19.56
CA GLN A 217 -4.04 -13.07 -18.31
C GLN A 217 -3.26 -12.55 -17.11
N VAL A 218 -1.97 -12.25 -17.30
CA VAL A 218 -1.09 -11.59 -16.32
C VAL A 218 -1.70 -10.24 -15.91
N ASP A 219 -2.16 -9.47 -16.89
CA ASP A 219 -2.71 -8.14 -16.63
C ASP A 219 -4.08 -8.20 -15.95
N LYS A 220 -4.96 -9.14 -16.29
CA LYS A 220 -6.29 -9.26 -15.64
C LYS A 220 -6.22 -9.49 -14.13
N ILE A 221 -5.22 -10.23 -13.66
CA ILE A 221 -5.07 -10.57 -12.23
C ILE A 221 -4.62 -9.35 -11.43
N ASP A 222 -3.68 -8.58 -11.95
CA ASP A 222 -3.22 -7.35 -11.29
C ASP A 222 -4.14 -6.16 -11.58
N GLU A 223 -4.85 -6.11 -12.72
CA GLU A 223 -5.84 -5.09 -13.05
C GLU A 223 -7.00 -5.05 -12.06
N ALA A 224 -7.41 -6.20 -11.52
CA ALA A 224 -8.38 -6.24 -10.42
C ALA A 224 -7.89 -5.51 -9.15
N LYS A 225 -6.57 -5.33 -8.99
CA LYS A 225 -5.96 -4.56 -7.90
C LYS A 225 -5.81 -3.07 -8.22
N PHE A 226 -5.77 -2.68 -9.51
CA PHE A 226 -5.64 -1.29 -9.96
C PHE A 226 -6.99 -0.67 -10.34
N ASP A 227 -7.59 0.08 -9.40
CA ASP A 227 -8.82 0.85 -9.67
C ASP A 227 -8.62 1.98 -10.70
N LEU A 228 -9.71 2.37 -11.39
CA LEU A 228 -9.76 3.45 -12.37
C LEU A 228 -9.17 4.77 -11.84
N VAL A 229 -9.44 5.07 -10.57
CA VAL A 229 -8.93 6.28 -9.90
C VAL A 229 -7.41 6.26 -9.82
N SER A 230 -6.81 5.12 -9.47
CA SER A 230 -5.35 4.96 -9.38
C SER A 230 -4.69 5.09 -10.75
N LYS A 231 -5.22 4.44 -11.79
CA LYS A 231 -4.70 4.56 -13.17
C LYS A 231 -4.75 6.01 -13.66
N THR A 232 -5.86 6.69 -13.42
CA THR A 232 -6.02 8.11 -13.82
C THR A 232 -5.07 9.01 -13.05
N SER A 233 -4.87 8.76 -11.75
CA SER A 233 -3.94 9.50 -10.91
C SER A 233 -2.49 9.37 -11.42
N LEU A 234 -2.06 8.17 -11.81
CA LEU A 234 -0.73 7.94 -12.39
C LEU A 234 -0.54 8.66 -13.73
N ASN A 235 -1.54 8.62 -14.61
CA ASN A 235 -1.49 9.36 -15.87
C ASN A 235 -1.40 10.88 -15.66
N MET A 236 -2.05 11.42 -14.62
CA MET A 236 -1.91 12.84 -14.27
C MET A 236 -0.53 13.17 -13.71
N LEU A 237 0.07 12.25 -12.93
CA LEU A 237 1.44 12.41 -12.44
C LEU A 237 2.44 12.43 -13.60
N ASP A 238 2.26 11.58 -14.60
CA ASP A 238 3.11 11.56 -15.80
C ASP A 238 3.03 12.89 -16.56
N ARG A 239 1.81 13.37 -16.84
CA ARG A 239 1.59 14.69 -17.46
C ARG A 239 2.20 15.82 -16.63
N LEU A 240 2.11 15.74 -15.31
CA LEU A 240 2.69 16.73 -14.41
C LEU A 240 4.21 16.81 -14.57
N LYS A 241 4.89 15.66 -14.63
CA LYS A 241 6.34 15.58 -14.86
C LYS A 241 6.74 16.18 -16.20
N GLN A 242 6.01 15.84 -17.28
CA GLN A 242 6.27 16.39 -18.61
C GLN A 242 6.16 17.92 -18.64
N ILE A 243 5.16 18.49 -17.95
CA ILE A 243 5.01 19.96 -17.84
C ILE A 243 6.16 20.57 -17.04
N LEU A 244 6.61 19.93 -15.96
CA LEU A 244 7.74 20.41 -15.15
C LEU A 244 9.06 20.44 -15.93
N ARG A 245 9.27 19.47 -16.85
CA ARG A 245 10.45 19.44 -17.73
C ARG A 245 10.48 20.58 -18.73
N ASN A 246 9.35 20.82 -19.40
CA ASN A 246 9.24 21.86 -20.42
C ASN A 246 8.73 23.19 -19.82
N PHE A 247 9.00 23.42 -18.54
CA PHE A 247 8.41 24.53 -17.81
C PHE A 247 9.02 25.87 -18.26
N ASP A 248 8.29 26.59 -19.09
CA ASP A 248 8.57 27.99 -19.40
C ASP A 248 7.84 28.92 -18.43
N GLN A 249 8.59 29.54 -17.52
CA GLN A 249 8.09 30.47 -16.51
C GLN A 249 7.42 31.71 -17.11
N LYS A 250 7.70 32.05 -18.38
CA LYS A 250 7.15 33.24 -19.05
C LYS A 250 5.76 33.00 -19.67
N SER A 251 5.33 31.75 -19.80
CA SER A 251 4.04 31.39 -20.38
C SER A 251 2.96 31.29 -19.29
N PRO A 252 1.98 32.21 -19.24
CA PRO A 252 0.86 32.11 -18.29
C PRO A 252 -0.02 30.88 -18.53
N LEU A 253 -0.05 30.38 -19.78
CA LEU A 253 -0.78 29.17 -20.13
C LEU A 253 -0.14 27.93 -19.47
N THR A 254 1.19 27.85 -19.48
CA THR A 254 1.94 26.75 -18.85
C THR A 254 1.74 26.72 -17.33
N LEU A 255 1.72 27.91 -16.70
CA LEU A 255 1.39 28.05 -15.27
C LEU A 255 -0.03 27.57 -14.95
N LEU A 256 -1.01 27.92 -15.78
CA LEU A 256 -2.40 27.48 -15.61
C LEU A 256 -2.54 25.96 -15.78
N PHE A 257 -1.91 25.37 -16.80
CA PHE A 257 -1.92 23.93 -17.00
C PHE A 257 -1.21 23.19 -15.86
N LEU A 258 -0.06 23.69 -15.40
CA LEU A 258 0.65 23.16 -14.24
C LEU A 258 -0.26 23.16 -13.01
N ALA A 259 -0.94 24.28 -12.74
CA ALA A 259 -1.86 24.41 -11.63
C ALA A 259 -3.04 23.42 -11.71
N LEU A 260 -3.70 23.33 -12.87
CA LEU A 260 -4.85 22.44 -13.09
C LEU A 260 -4.48 20.96 -12.98
N ILE A 261 -3.37 20.55 -13.59
CA ILE A 261 -2.90 19.16 -13.54
C ILE A 261 -2.41 18.82 -12.13
N SER A 262 -1.70 19.71 -11.44
CA SER A 262 -1.27 19.50 -10.05
C SER A 262 -2.46 19.37 -9.10
N PHE A 263 -3.48 20.22 -9.28
CA PHE A 263 -4.72 20.11 -8.51
C PHE A 263 -5.44 18.79 -8.79
N GLY A 264 -5.57 18.41 -10.07
CA GLY A 264 -6.21 17.15 -10.47
C GLY A 264 -5.48 15.93 -9.91
N TYR A 265 -4.15 15.92 -9.99
CA TYR A 265 -3.32 14.89 -9.38
C TYR A 265 -3.55 14.83 -7.87
N GLY A 266 -3.44 15.95 -7.15
CA GLY A 266 -3.69 16.00 -5.69
C GLY A 266 -5.09 15.54 -5.30
N PHE A 267 -6.10 15.90 -6.10
CA PHE A 267 -7.48 15.45 -5.89
C PHE A 267 -7.61 13.92 -6.06
N LEU A 268 -7.17 13.36 -7.19
CA LEU A 268 -7.28 11.91 -7.43
C LEU A 268 -6.40 11.09 -6.48
N HIS A 269 -5.22 11.60 -6.15
CA HIS A 269 -4.32 11.00 -5.18
C HIS A 269 -5.01 10.89 -3.82
N ALA A 270 -5.60 11.99 -3.34
CA ALA A 270 -6.37 11.97 -2.09
C ALA A 270 -7.69 11.21 -2.22
N ALA A 271 -8.25 10.97 -3.41
CA ALA A 271 -9.47 10.21 -3.61
C ALA A 271 -9.29 8.69 -3.45
N SER A 272 -8.11 8.16 -3.77
CA SER A 272 -7.73 6.75 -3.55
C SER A 272 -7.79 6.33 -2.06
N ALA A 273 -7.76 5.05 -1.71
CA ALA A 273 -7.84 4.65 -0.29
C ALA A 273 -6.71 5.29 0.55
N GLY A 274 -7.03 5.89 1.70
CA GLY A 274 -6.01 6.57 2.49
C GLY A 274 -6.43 7.01 3.89
N HIS A 275 -5.48 6.93 4.82
CA HIS A 275 -5.66 7.15 6.25
C HIS A 275 -6.17 8.55 6.62
N GLY A 276 -5.70 9.61 5.93
CA GLY A 276 -6.09 10.99 6.22
C GLY A 276 -7.59 11.25 6.08
N LYS A 277 -8.26 10.60 5.13
CA LYS A 277 -9.73 10.69 4.95
C LYS A 277 -10.48 10.01 6.07
N VAL A 278 -10.08 8.79 6.42
CA VAL A 278 -10.73 7.98 7.47
C VAL A 278 -10.57 8.66 8.82
N LEU A 279 -9.36 9.15 9.12
CA LEU A 279 -9.06 9.84 10.37
C LEU A 279 -9.80 11.18 10.46
N THR A 280 -9.83 11.97 9.39
CA THR A 280 -10.58 13.23 9.35
C THR A 280 -12.09 13.01 9.48
N SER A 281 -12.64 12.05 8.74
CA SER A 281 -14.06 11.70 8.82
C SER A 281 -14.43 11.21 10.21
N SER A 282 -13.61 10.34 10.82
CA SER A 282 -13.81 9.84 12.19
C SER A 282 -13.70 10.96 13.23
N TYR A 283 -12.74 11.87 13.07
CA TYR A 283 -12.60 13.04 13.94
C TYR A 283 -13.86 13.89 13.93
N PHE A 284 -14.36 14.29 12.75
CA PHE A 284 -15.59 15.09 12.65
C PHE A 284 -16.86 14.30 13.00
N ALA A 285 -16.89 12.97 12.81
CA ALA A 285 -17.95 12.11 13.33
C ALA A 285 -17.95 12.06 14.87
N ALA A 286 -16.79 12.16 15.50
CA ALA A 286 -16.67 12.17 16.96
C ALA A 286 -16.91 13.56 17.57
N THR A 287 -16.30 14.60 17.02
CA THR A 287 -16.34 15.95 17.62
C THR A 287 -17.46 16.82 17.07
N GLY A 288 -18.02 16.49 15.91
CA GLY A 288 -18.82 17.43 15.12
C GLY A 288 -17.98 18.63 14.67
N GLY A 289 -18.64 19.62 14.07
CA GLY A 289 -18.01 20.87 13.67
C GLY A 289 -18.80 21.60 12.58
N SER A 290 -18.57 22.89 12.43
CA SER A 290 -19.12 23.67 11.31
C SER A 290 -18.36 23.38 10.01
N TYR A 291 -18.99 23.65 8.86
CA TYR A 291 -18.34 23.57 7.55
C TYR A 291 -17.04 24.38 7.47
N ALA A 292 -17.01 25.58 8.06
CA ALA A 292 -15.79 26.38 8.11
C ALA A 292 -14.65 25.68 8.87
N LYS A 293 -14.97 25.02 9.99
CA LYS A 293 -13.98 24.26 10.76
C LYS A 293 -13.45 23.06 9.96
N ALA A 294 -14.34 22.32 9.30
CA ALA A 294 -13.96 21.21 8.42
C ALA A 294 -13.06 21.67 7.26
N PHE A 295 -13.36 22.83 6.68
CA PHE A 295 -12.57 23.42 5.59
C PHE A 295 -11.15 23.77 6.05
N PHE A 296 -10.99 24.56 7.11
CA PHE A 296 -9.67 24.92 7.61
C PHE A 296 -8.88 23.73 8.14
N PHE A 297 -9.54 22.73 8.73
CA PHE A 297 -8.88 21.50 9.15
C PHE A 297 -8.32 20.71 7.96
N SER A 298 -9.09 20.60 6.87
CA SER A 298 -8.69 19.88 5.67
C SER A 298 -7.57 20.60 4.91
N LEU A 299 -7.57 21.93 4.93
CA LEU A 299 -6.45 22.76 4.47
C LEU A 299 -5.17 22.44 5.25
N LYS A 300 -5.24 22.41 6.59
CA LYS A 300 -4.06 22.07 7.41
C LYS A 300 -3.45 20.73 7.01
N ILE A 301 -4.26 19.69 6.82
CA ILE A 301 -3.75 18.35 6.46
C ILE A 301 -3.09 18.37 5.09
N GLY A 302 -3.78 18.90 4.06
CA GLY A 302 -3.24 18.94 2.70
C GLY A 302 -1.93 19.72 2.61
N PHE A 303 -1.85 20.89 3.24
CA PHE A 303 -0.64 21.70 3.26
C PHE A 303 0.47 21.08 4.11
N LEU A 304 0.17 20.54 5.30
CA LEU A 304 1.18 19.87 6.12
C LEU A 304 1.79 18.67 5.40
N HIS A 305 1.01 17.95 4.60
CA HIS A 305 1.51 16.82 3.82
C HIS A 305 2.52 17.25 2.75
N VAL A 306 2.18 18.30 1.98
CA VAL A 306 3.07 18.84 0.94
C VAL A 306 4.30 19.52 1.54
N VAL A 307 4.11 20.35 2.57
CA VAL A 307 5.22 21.03 3.26
C VAL A 307 6.13 20.00 3.94
N GLY A 308 5.56 18.97 4.54
CA GLY A 308 6.31 17.84 5.10
C GLY A 308 7.16 17.14 4.05
N ALA A 309 6.58 16.86 2.87
CA ALA A 309 7.33 16.27 1.75
C ALA A 309 8.44 17.21 1.23
N PHE A 310 8.16 18.50 1.09
CA PHE A 310 9.14 19.48 0.65
C PHE A 310 10.33 19.58 1.62
N ILE A 311 10.05 19.70 2.92
CA ILE A 311 11.08 19.71 3.97
C ILE A 311 11.85 18.40 3.97
N PHE A 312 11.17 17.26 3.83
CA PHE A 312 11.79 15.95 3.78
C PHE A 312 12.76 15.83 2.60
N VAL A 313 12.37 16.28 1.40
CA VAL A 313 13.23 16.27 0.22
C VAL A 313 14.44 17.19 0.40
N LEU A 314 14.24 18.43 0.86
CA LEU A 314 15.34 19.36 1.13
C LEU A 314 16.31 18.82 2.18
N ALA A 315 15.79 18.32 3.30
CA ALA A 315 16.60 17.69 4.35
C ALA A 315 17.36 16.49 3.80
N SER A 316 16.72 15.64 2.99
CA SER A 316 17.37 14.49 2.35
C SER A 316 18.53 14.93 1.46
N PHE A 317 18.38 15.98 0.65
CA PHE A 317 19.47 16.50 -0.17
C PHE A 317 20.61 17.13 0.65
N MET A 318 20.29 17.86 1.73
CA MET A 318 21.31 18.40 2.65
C MET A 318 22.07 17.28 3.35
N ILE A 319 21.34 16.29 3.87
CA ILE A 319 21.89 15.11 4.52
C ILE A 319 22.74 14.30 3.54
N LEU A 320 22.28 14.04 2.31
CA LEU A 320 23.06 13.31 1.30
C LEU A 320 24.36 14.04 0.93
N ARG A 321 24.34 15.38 0.95
CA ARG A 321 25.53 16.21 0.70
C ARG A 321 26.52 16.19 1.87
N GLU A 322 26.05 15.95 3.09
CA GLU A 322 26.86 15.83 4.32
C GLU A 322 27.32 14.37 4.59
N ILE A 323 26.49 13.37 4.26
CA ILE A 323 26.73 11.92 4.38
C ILE A 323 27.71 11.39 3.30
N SER A 324 28.28 12.27 2.47
CA SER A 324 29.45 11.92 1.66
C SER A 324 30.70 11.55 2.51
N ASN A 325 30.63 11.58 3.85
CA ASN A 325 31.55 10.90 4.75
C ASN A 325 30.79 10.13 5.84
N ASP A 326 30.88 8.81 5.75
CA ASP A 326 30.60 7.79 6.78
C ASP A 326 29.26 7.83 7.55
N LEU A 327 28.47 6.77 7.28
CA LEU A 327 27.61 5.98 8.18
C LEU A 327 26.26 5.67 7.52
N THR A 328 26.22 4.63 6.69
CA THR A 328 25.00 4.10 6.09
C THR A 328 24.94 2.59 6.23
N LYS A 329 24.43 2.14 7.37
CA LYS A 329 23.64 0.90 7.47
C LYS A 329 22.52 1.17 8.49
N ASP A 330 21.27 0.98 8.06
CA ASP A 330 20.03 0.95 8.88
C ASP A 330 19.18 2.23 9.09
N THR A 331 19.33 3.28 8.30
CA THR A 331 18.48 4.50 8.44
C THR A 331 16.98 4.23 8.27
N ALA A 332 16.58 3.35 7.35
CA ALA A 332 15.17 3.06 7.07
C ALA A 332 14.49 2.23 8.19
N SER A 333 15.20 1.25 8.75
CA SER A 333 14.69 0.40 9.84
C SER A 333 14.57 1.19 11.14
N VAL A 334 15.59 2.00 11.47
CA VAL A 334 15.58 2.87 12.66
C VAL A 334 14.44 3.90 12.61
N THR A 335 14.23 4.53 11.45
CA THR A 335 13.16 5.53 11.28
C THR A 335 11.77 4.90 11.42
N THR A 336 11.57 3.70 10.87
CA THR A 336 10.31 2.96 10.97
C THR A 336 10.04 2.51 12.40
N ALA A 337 11.03 1.94 13.09
CA ALA A 337 10.93 1.56 14.50
C ALA A 337 10.57 2.76 15.38
N PHE A 338 11.22 3.90 15.17
CA PHE A 338 10.96 5.14 15.91
C PHE A 338 9.52 5.63 15.72
N SER A 339 8.98 5.56 14.49
CA SER A 339 7.58 5.92 14.22
C SER A 339 6.58 5.03 14.97
N GLY A 340 6.82 3.71 15.02
CA GLY A 340 5.99 2.75 15.74
C GLY A 340 5.95 3.04 17.25
N VAL A 341 7.11 3.37 17.84
CA VAL A 341 7.23 3.76 19.25
C VAL A 341 6.40 5.01 19.56
N ILE A 342 6.51 6.05 18.72
CA ILE A 342 5.74 7.30 18.91
C ILE A 342 4.24 7.02 18.83
N ILE A 343 3.79 6.26 17.82
CA ILE A 343 2.37 5.92 17.64
C ILE A 343 1.85 5.16 18.86
N PHE A 344 2.61 4.18 19.37
CA PHE A 344 2.26 3.39 20.54
C PHE A 344 2.08 4.27 21.79
N PHE A 345 3.05 5.15 22.09
CA PHE A 345 2.97 6.03 23.25
C PHE A 345 1.86 7.08 23.15
N VAL A 346 1.61 7.62 21.95
CA VAL A 346 0.48 8.53 21.71
C VAL A 346 -0.86 7.82 21.94
N ALA A 347 -1.01 6.59 21.43
CA ALA A 347 -2.21 5.78 21.63
C ALA A 347 -2.46 5.48 23.11
N ILE A 348 -1.42 5.08 23.86
CA ILE A 348 -1.49 4.86 25.31
C ILE A 348 -1.89 6.14 26.04
N PHE A 349 -1.29 7.28 25.72
CA PHE A 349 -1.60 8.55 26.35
C PHE A 349 -3.07 8.95 26.12
N MET A 350 -3.57 8.78 24.90
CA MET A 350 -4.98 9.03 24.56
C MET A 350 -5.92 8.08 25.31
N LEU A 351 -5.57 6.79 25.41
CA LEU A 351 -6.34 5.80 26.14
C LEU A 351 -6.40 6.12 27.64
N TYR A 352 -5.26 6.44 28.26
CA TYR A 352 -5.19 6.83 29.68
C TYR A 352 -6.07 8.05 29.97
N LYS A 353 -5.97 9.12 29.17
CA LYS A 353 -6.78 10.33 29.34
C LYS A 353 -8.28 10.00 29.23
N LYS A 354 -8.66 9.11 28.30
CA LYS A 354 -10.05 8.71 28.10
C LYS A 354 -10.59 7.85 29.24
N VAL A 355 -9.81 6.86 29.67
CA VAL A 355 -10.12 5.99 30.82
C VAL A 355 -10.28 6.82 32.09
N LYS A 356 -9.36 7.78 32.34
CA LYS A 356 -9.46 8.71 33.48
C LYS A 356 -10.75 9.53 33.46
N ILE A 357 -11.15 10.07 32.29
CA ILE A 357 -12.41 10.83 32.15
C ILE A 357 -13.64 9.93 32.43
N TYR A 358 -13.62 8.68 31.94
CA TYR A 358 -14.73 7.74 32.15
C TYR A 358 -14.84 7.28 33.62
N LEU A 359 -13.71 6.98 34.28
CA LEU A 359 -13.70 6.63 35.70
C LEU A 359 -14.07 7.82 36.60
N SER A 360 -13.63 9.05 36.29
CA SER A 360 -14.06 10.26 37.01
C SER A 360 -15.55 10.53 36.87
N SER A 361 -16.13 10.32 35.68
CA SER A 361 -17.57 10.48 35.45
C SER A 361 -18.44 9.48 36.22
N LYS A 362 -17.90 8.29 36.57
CA LYS A 362 -18.61 7.28 37.35
C LYS A 362 -18.59 7.58 38.86
N LYS A 363 -17.58 8.33 39.33
CA LYS A 363 -17.40 8.69 40.75
C LYS A 363 -18.37 9.79 41.20
N GLU A 364 -18.76 10.71 40.31
CA GLU A 364 -19.74 11.78 40.60
C GLU A 364 -21.21 11.29 40.69
N LEU A 365 -21.57 10.16 40.06
CA LEU A 365 -22.95 9.63 40.12
C LEU A 365 -23.31 9.03 41.49
N SER A 366 -22.32 8.78 42.36
CA SER A 366 -22.53 8.15 43.67
C SER A 366 -22.80 9.12 44.82
N LYS A 367 -22.85 10.44 44.57
CA LYS A 367 -22.81 11.45 45.64
C LYS A 367 -23.94 12.48 45.68
N PHE A 368 -25.07 12.27 44.99
CA PHE A 368 -26.26 13.11 45.21
C PHE A 368 -27.34 12.35 45.97
N TYR A 369 -27.37 12.62 47.28
CA TYR A 369 -28.38 12.20 48.24
C TYR A 369 -29.75 12.79 47.89
N ILE A 370 -30.75 11.91 48.02
CA ILE A 370 -32.14 12.12 48.46
C ILE A 370 -32.48 13.57 48.87
N PHE A 371 -33.35 14.23 48.11
CA PHE A 371 -34.35 15.14 48.68
C PHE A 371 -35.71 14.87 48.04
N SER A 372 -36.52 14.10 48.75
CA SER A 372 -37.95 14.01 48.54
C SER A 372 -38.61 15.27 49.08
N SER A 373 -39.40 15.97 48.26
CA SER A 373 -40.55 16.71 48.77
C SER A 373 -41.59 16.87 47.68
N SER A 374 -42.70 16.15 47.83
CA SER A 374 -43.98 16.54 47.26
C SER A 374 -44.32 17.94 47.76
N LEU A 375 -44.57 18.90 46.87
CA LEU A 375 -45.46 20.01 47.21
C LEU A 375 -46.09 20.64 45.97
N SER A 376 -47.35 20.99 46.18
CA SER A 376 -48.39 21.44 45.28
C SER A 376 -48.16 22.78 44.59
N GLN A 377 -49.02 23.02 43.61
CA GLN A 377 -49.26 24.23 42.84
C GLN A 377 -49.32 25.54 43.64
N ASN A 378 -49.07 26.62 42.87
CA ASN A 378 -49.27 28.05 43.11
C ASN A 378 -48.20 28.78 43.93
N LEU A 379 -47.42 29.65 43.27
CA LEU A 379 -47.56 31.12 43.35
C LEU A 379 -46.28 31.85 42.87
N SER A 380 -46.51 33.02 42.27
CA SER A 380 -45.63 34.21 42.19
C SER A 380 -44.55 34.33 41.10
N LYS A 381 -44.77 35.32 40.21
CA LYS A 381 -43.78 35.99 39.38
C LYS A 381 -42.84 36.84 40.27
N ASN A 382 -41.67 36.31 40.63
CA ASN A 382 -40.41 37.05 40.82
C ASN A 382 -39.40 36.19 41.57
N THR A 383 -38.61 35.39 40.84
CA THR A 383 -37.28 35.02 41.30
C THR A 383 -36.37 34.91 40.07
N LYS A 384 -35.29 35.70 40.07
CA LYS A 384 -34.22 35.65 39.08
C LYS A 384 -33.42 34.38 39.36
N PHE A 385 -33.80 33.28 38.72
CA PHE A 385 -33.11 32.00 38.90
C PHE A 385 -31.79 32.03 38.12
N THR A 386 -30.69 32.45 38.75
CA THR A 386 -29.35 32.20 38.23
C THR A 386 -29.04 30.72 38.42
N SER A 387 -29.45 29.89 37.47
CA SER A 387 -29.04 28.49 37.43
C SER A 387 -27.62 28.42 36.85
N ASP A 388 -26.63 28.44 37.74
CA ASP A 388 -25.28 28.00 37.39
C ASP A 388 -25.32 26.47 37.29
N CYS A 389 -25.75 26.00 36.11
CA CYS A 389 -25.97 24.59 35.84
C CYS A 389 -24.61 23.89 35.62
N GLY A 390 -24.10 23.26 36.69
CA GLY A 390 -22.91 22.40 36.68
C GLY A 390 -23.07 21.07 35.94
N CYS A 391 -23.70 21.06 34.76
CA CYS A 391 -23.80 19.88 33.92
C CYS A 391 -22.56 19.75 33.01
N ASN A 392 -21.74 18.73 33.24
CA ASN A 392 -20.65 18.30 32.33
C ASN A 392 -21.16 17.94 30.91
N ILE A 393 -22.48 17.77 30.73
CA ILE A 393 -23.15 17.60 29.44
C ILE A 393 -23.18 18.89 28.61
N CYS A 394 -23.18 20.04 29.26
CA CYS A 394 -23.10 21.35 28.59
C CYS A 394 -21.65 21.80 28.36
N THR A 395 -20.67 21.18 29.03
CA THR A 395 -19.24 21.38 28.75
C THR A 395 -18.77 20.41 27.66
N THR A 396 -19.34 20.49 26.46
CA THR A 396 -18.61 20.06 25.25
C THR A 396 -17.48 21.06 25.03
N LYS A 397 -16.42 20.99 25.87
CA LYS A 397 -15.22 21.80 25.66
C LYS A 397 -14.77 21.50 24.24
N LYS A 398 -14.91 22.50 23.36
CA LYS A 398 -14.39 22.45 21.99
C LYS A 398 -12.93 21.97 22.10
N PRO A 399 -12.52 20.96 21.31
CA PRO A 399 -11.13 20.50 21.33
C PRO A 399 -10.22 21.72 21.21
N LYS A 400 -9.23 21.81 22.10
CA LYS A 400 -8.34 22.97 22.13
C LYS A 400 -7.55 22.99 20.82
N SER A 401 -7.26 24.17 20.27
CA SER A 401 -6.50 24.35 19.02
C SER A 401 -5.24 23.47 18.93
N LYS A 402 -4.54 23.24 20.05
CA LYS A 402 -3.35 22.38 20.12
C LYS A 402 -3.63 20.90 19.81
N GLU A 403 -4.75 20.36 20.26
CA GLU A 403 -5.12 18.96 20.02
C GLU A 403 -5.49 18.75 18.54
N GLU A 404 -6.12 19.73 17.91
CA GLU A 404 -6.45 19.71 16.47
C GLU A 404 -5.21 19.70 15.58
N TRP A 405 -4.20 20.49 15.93
CA TRP A 405 -2.93 20.53 15.20
C TRP A 405 -2.15 19.22 15.31
N LEU A 406 -2.16 18.58 16.48
CA LEU A 406 -1.52 17.27 16.66
C LEU A 406 -2.17 16.19 15.79
N VAL A 407 -3.51 16.18 15.72
CA VAL A 407 -4.24 15.24 14.88
C VAL A 407 -3.98 15.50 13.40
N ALA A 408 -3.98 16.77 12.98
CA ALA A 408 -3.67 17.14 11.60
C ALA A 408 -2.22 16.77 11.21
N ALA A 409 -1.25 17.00 12.11
CA ALA A 409 0.15 16.65 11.88
C ALA A 409 0.34 15.13 11.80
N ALA A 410 -0.26 14.35 12.70
CA ALA A 410 -0.19 12.89 12.68
C ALA A 410 -0.76 12.30 11.38
N ALA A 411 -1.83 12.90 10.83
CA ALA A 411 -2.41 12.49 9.56
C ALA A 411 -1.56 12.88 8.33
N ALA A 412 -0.66 13.86 8.47
CA ALA A 412 0.08 14.46 7.37
C ALA A 412 1.58 14.08 7.33
N LEU A 413 2.13 13.53 8.43
CA LEU A 413 3.58 13.38 8.64
C LEU A 413 4.29 12.44 7.65
N ILE A 414 3.58 11.47 7.07
CA ILE A 414 4.16 10.52 6.11
C ILE A 414 3.92 11.07 4.70
N PRO A 415 4.92 11.67 4.04
CA PRO A 415 4.78 12.15 2.67
C PRO A 415 4.59 10.99 1.70
N CYS A 416 3.78 11.18 0.65
CA CYS A 416 3.60 10.15 -0.36
C CYS A 416 4.76 10.14 -1.38
N PRO A 417 5.11 8.97 -1.95
CA PRO A 417 6.19 8.85 -2.93
C PRO A 417 6.03 9.79 -4.14
N GLY A 418 4.79 10.03 -4.58
CA GLY A 418 4.53 10.90 -5.73
C GLY A 418 4.84 12.37 -5.48
N THR A 419 4.50 12.90 -4.30
CA THR A 419 4.86 14.29 -3.92
C THR A 419 6.37 14.44 -3.76
N ILE A 420 7.06 13.43 -3.21
CA ILE A 420 8.52 13.40 -3.13
C ILE A 420 9.13 13.50 -4.53
N LEU A 421 8.67 12.66 -5.46
CA LEU A 421 9.18 12.60 -6.83
C LEU A 421 9.02 13.94 -7.56
N VAL A 422 7.89 14.62 -7.40
CA VAL A 422 7.65 15.95 -7.98
C VAL A 422 8.68 16.98 -7.47
N PHE A 423 8.97 16.98 -6.17
CA PHE A 423 9.95 17.91 -5.59
C PHE A 423 11.39 17.57 -5.95
N VAL A 424 11.74 16.28 -5.99
CA VAL A 424 13.05 15.81 -6.46
C VAL A 424 13.28 16.25 -7.90
N LEU A 425 12.30 16.03 -8.79
CA LEU A 425 12.38 16.43 -10.19
C LEU A 425 12.51 17.96 -10.35
N ALA A 426 11.70 18.72 -9.62
CA ALA A 426 11.77 20.18 -9.68
C ALA A 426 13.14 20.71 -9.21
N ASN A 427 13.76 20.02 -8.25
CA ASN A 427 15.11 20.31 -7.76
C ASN A 427 16.18 19.96 -8.80
N GLU A 428 16.11 18.77 -9.42
CA GLU A 428 17.05 18.32 -10.46
C GLU A 428 17.02 19.21 -11.71
N LEU A 429 15.84 19.65 -12.13
CA LEU A 429 15.67 20.53 -13.29
C LEU A 429 15.94 22.01 -12.98
N GLY A 430 16.28 22.37 -11.74
CA GLY A 430 16.46 23.75 -11.30
C GLY A 430 15.17 24.59 -11.31
N SER A 431 14.00 23.97 -11.54
CA SER A 431 12.69 24.61 -11.64
C SER A 431 11.95 24.61 -10.29
N TYR A 432 12.63 25.09 -9.25
CA TYR A 432 12.09 25.13 -7.87
C TYR A 432 10.75 25.88 -7.79
N PHE A 433 10.61 26.95 -8.57
CA PHE A 433 9.38 27.74 -8.61
C PHE A 433 8.19 26.92 -9.11
N ALA A 434 8.37 26.11 -10.15
CA ALA A 434 7.33 25.22 -10.67
C ALA A 434 6.98 24.13 -9.67
N GLY A 435 7.98 23.57 -8.97
CA GLY A 435 7.76 22.61 -7.89
C GLY A 435 6.91 23.18 -6.76
N VAL A 436 7.18 24.41 -6.32
CA VAL A 436 6.41 25.09 -5.26
C VAL A 436 4.97 25.36 -5.71
N ILE A 437 4.77 25.86 -6.94
CA ILE A 437 3.42 26.07 -7.49
C ILE A 437 2.67 24.74 -7.58
N SER A 438 3.32 23.71 -8.12
CA SER A 438 2.73 22.38 -8.22
C SER A 438 2.32 21.85 -6.84
N GLY A 439 3.21 21.95 -5.85
CA GLY A 439 2.95 21.59 -4.46
C GLY A 439 1.74 22.33 -3.89
N LEU A 440 1.64 23.65 -4.12
CA LEU A 440 0.50 24.46 -3.66
C LEU A 440 -0.84 23.96 -4.22
N PHE A 441 -0.92 23.75 -5.54
CA PHE A 441 -2.16 23.31 -6.17
C PHE A 441 -2.49 21.84 -5.85
N MET A 442 -1.49 21.00 -5.70
CA MET A 442 -1.65 19.64 -5.19
C MET A 442 -2.20 19.62 -3.77
N ALA A 443 -1.70 20.48 -2.87
CA ALA A 443 -2.23 20.64 -1.52
C ALA A 443 -3.73 21.03 -1.54
N LEU A 444 -4.10 21.97 -2.41
CA LEU A 444 -5.50 22.38 -2.59
C LEU A 444 -6.38 21.23 -3.09
N GLY A 445 -5.90 20.45 -4.07
CA GLY A 445 -6.60 19.27 -4.59
C GLY A 445 -6.84 18.23 -3.51
N MET A 446 -5.81 17.92 -2.72
CA MET A 446 -5.94 16.99 -1.59
C MET A 446 -6.91 17.50 -0.53
N SER A 447 -6.83 18.79 -0.17
CA SER A 447 -7.71 19.42 0.81
C SER A 447 -9.18 19.38 0.40
N ALA A 448 -9.50 19.47 -0.89
CA ALA A 448 -10.88 19.36 -1.38
C ALA A 448 -11.49 17.99 -1.05
N VAL A 449 -10.75 16.90 -1.29
CA VAL A 449 -11.23 15.54 -0.98
C VAL A 449 -11.33 15.31 0.53
N ILE A 450 -10.33 15.76 1.30
CA ILE A 450 -10.33 15.63 2.76
C ILE A 450 -11.50 16.41 3.37
N PHE A 451 -11.83 17.57 2.80
CA PHE A 451 -12.99 18.36 3.21
C PHE A 451 -14.31 17.61 3.00
N LEU A 452 -14.49 16.93 1.88
CA LEU A 452 -15.66 16.08 1.65
C LEU A 452 -15.78 14.98 2.71
N ALA A 453 -14.66 14.34 3.08
CA ALA A 453 -14.62 13.34 4.14
C ALA A 453 -14.95 13.94 5.53
N ALA A 454 -14.47 15.15 5.81
CA ALA A 454 -14.76 15.89 7.03
C ALA A 454 -16.25 16.24 7.15
N VAL A 455 -16.86 16.77 6.07
CA VAL A 455 -18.28 17.09 6.00
C VAL A 455 -19.13 15.84 6.19
N PHE A 456 -18.75 14.73 5.57
CA PHE A 456 -19.41 13.46 5.78
C PHE A 456 -19.38 13.03 7.25
N GLY A 457 -18.22 13.13 7.90
CA GLY A 457 -18.07 12.88 9.33
C GLY A 457 -18.98 13.77 10.17
N ALA A 458 -18.98 15.08 9.91
CA ALA A 458 -19.83 16.04 10.62
C ALA A 458 -21.33 15.72 10.47
N LYS A 459 -21.76 15.32 9.27
CA LYS A 459 -23.16 14.93 9.02
C LYS A 459 -23.54 13.62 9.72
N ILE A 460 -22.61 12.68 9.88
CA ILE A 460 -22.82 11.50 10.73
C ILE A 460 -23.04 11.91 12.19
N ASN A 461 -22.23 12.86 12.69
CA ASN A 461 -22.36 13.37 14.05
C ASN A 461 -23.76 13.97 14.30
N GLU A 462 -24.25 14.83 13.38
CA GLU A 462 -25.58 15.43 13.47
C GLU A 462 -26.72 14.39 13.43
N SER A 463 -26.52 13.28 12.71
CA SER A 463 -27.52 12.22 12.55
C SER A 463 -27.51 11.18 13.69
N THR A 464 -26.69 11.32 14.73
CA THR A 464 -26.58 10.31 15.80
C THR A 464 -27.72 10.39 16.83
N ASN A 465 -28.61 9.40 16.76
CA ASN A 465 -29.67 9.16 17.74
C ASN A 465 -29.14 8.54 19.05
N ILE A 466 -29.90 8.59 20.15
CA ILE A 466 -29.47 8.16 21.51
C ILE A 466 -28.89 6.72 21.57
N LYS A 467 -29.36 5.79 20.72
CA LYS A 467 -28.82 4.41 20.61
C LYS A 467 -27.39 4.36 20.04
N LEU A 468 -27.00 5.31 19.20
CA LEU A 468 -25.64 5.41 18.64
C LEU A 468 -24.63 5.99 19.62
N LYS A 469 -25.04 6.60 20.75
CA LYS A 469 -24.11 7.10 21.77
C LYS A 469 -23.31 5.98 22.45
N LYS A 470 -23.95 4.83 22.72
CA LYS A 470 -23.25 3.65 23.25
C LYS A 470 -22.31 3.06 22.19
N PHE A 471 -22.77 2.92 20.94
CA PHE A 471 -21.95 2.45 19.83
C PHE A 471 -20.73 3.35 19.57
N LYS A 472 -20.89 4.68 19.67
CA LYS A 472 -19.79 5.64 19.54
C LYS A 472 -18.71 5.44 20.61
N ILE A 473 -19.09 5.19 21.86
CA ILE A 473 -18.12 4.89 22.93
C ILE A 473 -17.37 3.60 22.60
N TYR A 474 -18.06 2.53 22.19
CA TYR A 474 -17.41 1.29 21.79
C TYR A 474 -16.49 1.46 20.58
N ALA A 475 -16.91 2.21 19.56
CA ALA A 475 -16.12 2.49 18.37
C ALA A 475 -14.86 3.32 18.69
N GLU A 476 -14.95 4.29 19.61
CA GLU A 476 -13.80 5.08 20.07
C GLU A 476 -12.76 4.22 20.81
N PHE A 477 -13.21 3.31 21.69
CA PHE A 477 -12.31 2.35 22.35
C PHE A 477 -11.73 1.34 21.35
N MET A 478 -12.53 0.84 20.42
CA MET A 478 -12.08 -0.06 19.35
C MET A 478 -10.99 0.60 18.50
N ALA A 479 -11.18 1.86 18.09
CA ALA A 479 -10.20 2.61 17.29
C ALA A 479 -8.87 2.82 18.04
N LEU A 480 -8.93 3.16 19.33
CA LEU A 480 -7.71 3.29 20.15
C LEU A 480 -7.00 1.95 20.35
N SER A 481 -7.75 0.85 20.52
CA SER A 481 -7.18 -0.49 20.58
C SER A 481 -6.51 -0.90 19.28
N VAL A 482 -7.13 -0.62 18.13
CA VAL A 482 -6.54 -0.88 16.80
C VAL A 482 -5.29 -0.03 16.58
N MET A 483 -5.29 1.24 16.95
CA MET A 483 -4.12 2.12 16.83
C MET A 483 -2.94 1.65 17.70
N LEU A 484 -3.24 1.21 18.93
CA LEU A 484 -2.24 0.66 19.85
C LEU A 484 -1.68 -0.66 19.32
N TRP A 485 -2.54 -1.53 18.78
CA TRP A 485 -2.13 -2.76 18.11
C TRP A 485 -1.27 -2.47 16.89
N LEU A 486 -1.63 -1.49 16.06
CA LEU A 486 -0.87 -1.13 14.85
C LEU A 486 0.52 -0.57 15.20
N GLY A 487 0.62 0.33 16.19
CA GLY A 487 1.90 0.84 16.66
C GLY A 487 2.79 -0.25 17.24
N LEU A 488 2.21 -1.16 18.02
CA LEU A 488 2.91 -2.35 18.54
C LEU A 488 3.32 -3.29 17.41
N PHE A 489 2.43 -3.56 16.46
CA PHE A 489 2.67 -4.42 15.30
C PHE A 489 3.86 -3.90 14.49
N ILE A 490 3.86 -2.63 14.07
CA ILE A 490 4.96 -2.00 13.34
C ILE A 490 6.28 -2.10 14.12
N PHE A 491 6.25 -1.82 15.44
CA PHE A 491 7.44 -1.94 16.28
C PHE A 491 7.94 -3.39 16.35
N THR A 492 7.05 -4.34 16.60
CA THR A 492 7.39 -5.76 16.72
C THR A 492 7.89 -6.31 15.39
N THR A 493 7.23 -6.05 14.27
CA THR A 493 7.66 -6.53 12.94
C THR A 493 9.04 -6.00 12.58
N THR A 494 9.33 -4.74 12.90
CA THR A 494 10.65 -4.12 12.67
C THR A 494 11.75 -4.75 13.55
N PHE A 495 11.44 -5.14 14.80
CA PHE A 495 12.40 -5.78 15.71
C PHE A 495 12.51 -7.30 15.56
N THR A 496 11.43 -7.99 15.14
CA THR A 496 11.48 -9.40 14.72
C THR A 496 12.14 -9.56 13.36
N GLN A 497 12.27 -8.47 12.59
CA GLN A 497 13.20 -8.32 11.47
C GLN A 497 14.65 -8.08 11.91
N LYS A 498 15.03 -8.38 13.16
CA LYS A 498 16.43 -8.69 13.42
C LYS A 498 16.77 -9.90 12.58
N SER A 499 17.57 -9.66 11.54
CA SER A 499 18.20 -10.74 10.81
C SER A 499 18.86 -11.65 11.83
N LEU A 500 18.61 -12.95 11.69
CA LEU A 500 19.40 -13.95 12.36
C LEU A 500 20.81 -14.07 11.73
N PHE A 501 21.17 -13.12 10.85
CA PHE A 501 22.46 -13.01 10.16
C PHE A 501 22.81 -11.55 9.81
#